data_AF-A0A2M6XBI2-F1
#
_entry.id   AF-A0A2M6XBI2-F1
#
_cell.length_a   1.000
_cell.length_b   1.000
_cell.length_c   1.000
_cell.angle_alpha   90.00
_cell.angle_beta   90.00
_cell.angle_gamma   90.00
#
_symmetry.space_group_name_H-M   'P 1'
#
loop_
_entity.id
_entity.type
_entity.pdbx_description
1 polymer ?
#
loop_
_entity_poly.entity_id
_entity_poly.type
_entity_poly.pdbx_seq_one_letter_code
_entity_poly.pdbx_strand_id
1 'polypeptide(L)' 'KTAKLHFADEEYYLTSEYLLKLASNASKLFESSEAHEKRLLLKMTLQNLELKGKIARYDWINPFDKIAFYASRQAWLRG' A
#
# COMPACT_ATOMS: atom_id res chain seq x y z
N LYS A 1 27.89 -17.55 11.94
CA LYS A 1 26.93 -17.85 10.86
C LYS A 1 25.51 -17.66 11.38
N THR A 2 25.05 -16.42 11.56
CA THR A 2 23.67 -16.10 11.99
C THR A 2 23.20 -14.73 11.48
N ALA A 3 24.08 -13.96 10.82
CA ALA A 3 23.72 -12.67 10.25
C ALA A 3 23.02 -12.74 8.89
N LYS A 4 22.97 -13.91 8.22
CA LYS A 4 22.34 -14.05 6.89
C LYS A 4 20.86 -14.48 6.91
N LEU A 5 20.36 -14.93 8.06
CA LEU A 5 18.96 -15.39 8.18
C LEU A 5 18.00 -14.24 8.49
N HIS A 6 18.45 -13.18 9.19
CA HIS A 6 17.61 -12.03 9.50
C HIS A 6 17.35 -11.11 8.29
N PHE A 7 18.31 -10.97 7.37
CA PHE A 7 18.12 -10.12 6.18
C PHE A 7 17.19 -10.78 5.15
N ALA A 8 17.16 -12.12 5.07
CA ALA A 8 16.34 -12.81 4.09
C ALA A 8 14.84 -12.73 4.40
N ASP A 9 14.42 -12.70 5.67
CA ASP A 9 13.01 -12.52 6.03
C ASP A 9 12.53 -11.07 5.89
N GLU A 10 13.41 -10.09 6.15
CA GLU A 10 13.08 -8.66 5.97
C GLU A 10 13.08 -8.22 4.50
N GLU A 11 13.87 -8.87 3.64
CA GLU A 11 14.02 -8.52 2.21
C GLU A 11 13.06 -9.31 1.28
N TYR A 12 12.48 -10.42 1.74
CA TYR A 12 11.60 -11.28 0.91
C TYR A 12 10.20 -10.70 0.64
N TYR A 13 9.66 -9.85 1.51
CA TYR A 13 8.22 -9.53 1.49
C TYR A 13 7.81 -8.16 0.95
N LEU A 14 8.74 -7.32 0.48
CA LEU A 14 8.37 -5.99 -0.06
C LEU A 14 9.10 -5.65 -1.36
N THR A 15 9.13 -6.57 -2.32
CA THR A 15 9.54 -6.20 -3.68
C THR A 15 8.57 -5.15 -4.24
N SER A 16 9.08 -4.21 -5.04
CA SER A 16 8.22 -3.21 -5.70
C SER A 16 7.12 -3.86 -6.54
N GLU A 17 7.38 -5.06 -7.08
CA GLU A 17 6.41 -5.88 -7.79
C GLU A 17 5.26 -6.35 -6.87
N TYR A 18 5.56 -6.83 -5.66
CA TYR A 18 4.54 -7.26 -4.70
C TYR A 18 3.66 -6.09 -4.25
N LEU A 19 4.28 -4.94 -3.94
CA LEU A 19 3.56 -3.70 -3.61
C LEU A 19 2.66 -3.24 -4.77
N LEU A 20 3.16 -3.29 -6.00
CA LEU A 20 2.38 -2.94 -7.19
C LEU A 20 1.21 -3.90 -7.42
N LYS A 21 1.42 -5.20 -7.19
CA LYS A 21 0.35 -6.21 -7.28
C LYS A 21 -0.73 -5.97 -6.22
N LEU A 22 -0.34 -5.63 -4.99
CA LEU A 22 -1.27 -5.25 -3.92
C LEU A 22 -2.04 -3.98 -4.28
N ALA A 23 -1.35 -2.93 -4.74
CA ALA A 23 -1.97 -1.68 -5.17
C ALA A 23 -2.95 -1.89 -6.34
N SER A 24 -2.58 -2.72 -7.32
CA SER A 24 -3.42 -3.05 -8.48
C SER A 24 -4.70 -3.80 -8.11
N ASN A 25 -4.67 -4.53 -6.99
CA ASN A 25 -5.82 -5.28 -6.48
C ASN A 25 -6.43 -4.64 -5.23
N ALA A 26 -6.05 -3.40 -4.89
CA ALA A 26 -6.36 -2.79 -3.59
C ALA A 26 -7.87 -2.71 -3.32
N SER A 27 -8.68 -2.36 -4.32
CA SER A 27 -10.16 -2.31 -4.16
C SER A 27 -10.71 -3.68 -3.80
N LYS A 28 -10.35 -4.70 -4.58
CA LYS A 28 -10.82 -6.08 -4.37
C LYS A 28 -10.37 -6.62 -3.01
N LEU A 29 -9.09 -6.44 -2.67
CA LEU A 29 -8.52 -6.85 -1.40
C LEU A 29 -9.24 -6.17 -0.23
N PHE A 30 -9.43 -4.85 -0.33
CA PHE A 30 -10.11 -4.09 0.71
C PHE A 30 -11.56 -4.53 0.86
N GLU A 31 -12.33 -4.65 -0.23
CA GLU A 31 -13.74 -5.04 -0.17
C GLU A 31 -13.96 -6.43 0.44
N SER A 32 -13.14 -7.41 0.05
CA SER A 32 -13.22 -8.79 0.55
C SER A 32 -12.70 -8.98 1.97
N SER A 33 -11.99 -8.00 2.53
CA SER A 33 -11.36 -8.11 3.84
C SER A 33 -12.32 -7.88 5.00
N GLU A 34 -12.01 -8.52 6.12
CA GLU A 34 -12.71 -8.31 7.38
C GLU A 34 -12.44 -6.93 7.97
N ALA A 35 -13.29 -6.48 8.89
CA ALA A 35 -13.20 -5.13 9.45
C ALA A 35 -11.83 -4.83 10.12
N HIS A 36 -11.20 -5.83 10.73
CA HIS A 36 -9.86 -5.68 11.30
C HIS A 36 -8.78 -5.52 10.22
N GLU A 37 -8.83 -6.31 9.16
CA GLU A 37 -7.89 -6.25 8.05
C GLU A 37 -8.03 -4.93 7.27
N LYS A 38 -9.26 -4.47 7.04
CA LYS A 38 -9.53 -3.14 6.47
C LYS A 38 -8.83 -2.03 7.27
N ARG A 39 -8.90 -2.09 8.59
CA ARG A 39 -8.20 -1.13 9.47
C ARG A 39 -6.68 -1.24 9.34
N LEU A 40 -6.13 -2.44 9.18
CA LEU A 40 -4.70 -2.64 8.94
C LEU A 40 -4.27 -2.06 7.59
N LEU A 41 -5.03 -2.32 6.52
CA LEU A 41 -4.76 -1.76 5.19
C LEU A 41 -4.78 -0.22 5.21
N LEU A 42 -5.75 0.39 5.89
CA LEU A 42 -5.80 1.84 6.04
C LEU A 42 -4.61 2.38 6.83
N LYS A 43 -4.24 1.75 7.95
CA LYS A 43 -3.08 2.16 8.75
C LYS A 43 -1.74 1.98 8.03
N MET A 44 -1.65 0.99 7.15
CA MET A 44 -0.45 0.71 6.36
C MET A 44 -0.25 1.76 5.26
N THR A 45 -1.35 2.24 4.67
CA THR A 45 -1.31 3.08 3.45
C THR A 45 -1.52 4.56 3.72
N LEU A 46 -2.26 4.91 4.77
CA LEU A 46 -2.69 6.28 5.09
C LEU A 46 -2.20 6.72 6.48
N GLN A 47 -1.82 7.98 6.58
CA GLN A 47 -1.59 8.68 7.84
C GLN A 47 -2.59 9.84 7.99
N ASN A 48 -2.82 10.27 9.23
CA ASN A 48 -3.73 11.38 9.55
C ASN A 48 -5.14 11.20 8.98
N LEU A 49 -5.63 9.96 8.88
CA LEU A 49 -6.95 9.67 8.35
C LEU A 49 -8.03 10.26 9.27
N GLU A 50 -8.71 11.28 8.79
CA GLU A 50 -9.75 12.00 9.49
C GLU A 50 -11.00 12.15 8.59
N LEU A 51 -12.18 11.88 9.15
CA LEU A 51 -13.43 12.12 8.46
C LEU A 51 -13.92 13.53 8.80
N LYS A 52 -13.84 14.47 7.85
CA LYS A 52 -14.43 15.81 7.98
C LYS A 52 -15.77 15.85 7.26
N GLY A 53 -16.84 15.60 8.01
CA GLY A 53 -18.19 15.51 7.47
C GLY A 53 -18.34 14.32 6.54
N LYS A 54 -18.52 14.58 5.23
CA LYS A 54 -18.59 13.55 4.18
C LYS A 54 -17.28 13.33 3.42
N ILE A 55 -16.20 14.01 3.82
CA ILE A 55 -14.91 13.99 3.12
C ILE A 55 -13.88 13.29 4.00
N ALA A 56 -13.24 12.25 3.47
CA ALA A 56 -12.06 11.64 4.09
C ALA A 56 -10.82 12.48 3.74
N ARG A 57 -10.11 12.96 4.75
CA ARG A 57 -8.80 13.62 4.62
C ARG A 57 -7.73 12.66 5.12
N TYR A 58 -6.65 12.54 4.37
CA TYR A 58 -5.54 11.67 4.69
C TYR A 58 -4.31 12.11 3.90
N ASP A 59 -3.13 11.74 4.40
CA ASP A 59 -1.90 11.74 3.61
C ASP A 59 -1.49 10.30 3.34
N TRP A 60 -0.77 10.07 2.24
CA TRP A 60 -0.22 8.76 1.91
C TRP A 60 1.09 8.50 2.67
N ILE A 61 1.27 7.27 3.14
CA ILE A 61 2.53 6.80 3.72
C ILE A 61 3.46 6.34 2.59
N ASN A 62 4.77 6.64 2.66
CA ASN A 62 5.74 6.11 1.70
C ASN A 62 5.89 4.57 1.87
N PRO A 63 5.86 3.77 0.79
CA PRO A 63 5.96 4.16 -0.62
C PRO A 63 4.62 4.33 -1.37
N PHE A 64 3.48 4.25 -0.69
CA PHE A 64 2.16 4.35 -1.32
C PHE A 64 1.87 5.74 -1.89
N ASP A 65 2.51 6.78 -1.35
CA ASP A 65 2.50 8.15 -1.90
C ASP A 65 2.95 8.19 -3.36
N LYS A 66 4.08 7.54 -3.67
CA LYS A 66 4.64 7.46 -5.02
C LYS A 66 3.73 6.63 -5.90
N ILE A 67 3.25 5.49 -5.42
CA ILE A 67 2.34 4.62 -6.17
C ILE A 67 1.07 5.40 -6.54
N ALA A 68 0.44 6.11 -5.60
CA ALA A 68 -0.76 6.91 -5.83
C ALA A 68 -0.49 8.09 -6.78
N PHE A 69 0.61 8.81 -6.58
CA PHE A 69 1.03 9.91 -7.44
C PHE A 69 1.20 9.46 -8.90
N TYR A 70 1.86 8.33 -9.10
CA TYR A 70 2.11 7.77 -10.41
C TYR A 70 0.90 7.04 -11.02
N ALA A 71 -0.01 6.47 -10.22
CA ALA A 71 -1.23 5.83 -10.71
C ALA A 71 -2.14 6.78 -11.50
N SER A 72 -2.12 8.07 -11.17
CA SER A 72 -2.84 9.12 -11.91
C SER A 72 -2.24 9.44 -13.28
N ARG A 73 -1.00 9.00 -13.53
CA ARG A 73 -0.23 9.28 -14.75
C ARG A 73 -0.20 8.00 -15.59
N GLN A 74 -1.13 7.89 -16.53
CA GLN A 74 -1.26 6.83 -17.56
C GLN A 74 0.00 6.57 -18.45
N ALA A 75 1.18 7.10 -18.11
CA ALA A 75 2.41 6.92 -18.87
C ALA A 75 3.23 5.67 -18.46
N TRP A 76 2.71 4.81 -17.57
CA TRP A 76 3.46 3.68 -17.01
C TRP A 76 3.70 2.51 -17.97
N LEU A 77 3.03 2.49 -19.13
CA LEU A 77 3.35 1.55 -20.20
C LEU A 77 3.32 2.31 -21.52
N ARG A 78 4.48 2.78 -21.98
CA ARG A 78 4.67 2.83 -23.44
C ARG A 78 4.56 1.38 -23.90
N GLY A 79 3.54 1.09 -24.71
CA GLY A 79 3.49 -0.16 -25.47
C GLY A 79 4.72 -0.31 -26.35
#